data_AF-A0AAV2EQT9-F1
#
_entry.id   AF-A0AAV2EQT9-F1
#
_cell.length_a   1.000
_cell.length_b   1.000
_cell.length_c   1.000
_cell.angle_alpha   90.00
_cell.angle_beta   90.00
_cell.angle_gamma   90.00
#
_symmetry.space_group_name_H-M   'P 1'
#
loop_
_entity.id
_entity.type
_entity.pdbx_description
1 polymer ?
#
loop_
_entity_poly.entity_id
_entity_poly.type
_entity_poly.pdbx_seq_one_letter_code
_entity_poly.pdbx_strand_id
1 'polypeptide(L)' 'MSCFRLPLSLCQLLDKLVARFWWGAEEGQPKIRWVSWPNMCRSKHEGGMGFREFEHFNQAVLAKIGW' A
#
# COMPACT_ATOMS: atom_id res chain seq x y z
N MET A 1 -18.12 10.54 -12.46
CA MET A 1 -17.21 9.69 -11.68
C MET A 1 -17.62 9.79 -10.23
N SER A 2 -18.14 8.72 -9.64
CA SER A 2 -18.50 8.69 -8.22
C SER A 2 -17.24 8.89 -7.39
N CYS A 3 -17.10 10.03 -6.73
CA CYS A 3 -15.93 10.36 -5.93
C CYS A 3 -16.23 10.02 -4.47
N PHE A 4 -15.69 8.91 -3.96
CA PHE A 4 -15.91 8.49 -2.58
C PHE A 4 -14.59 8.14 -1.91
N ARG A 5 -14.44 8.63 -0.66
CA ARG A 5 -13.33 8.21 0.19
C ARG A 5 -13.56 6.75 0.59
N LEU A 6 -12.53 5.94 0.38
CA LEU A 6 -12.57 4.53 0.75
C LEU A 6 -12.47 4.46 2.27
N PRO A 7 -13.21 3.54 2.92
CA PRO A 7 -13.03 3.28 4.34
C PRO A 7 -11.58 2.90 4.63
N LEU A 8 -11.04 3.38 5.75
CA LEU A 8 -9.67 3.10 6.17
C LEU A 8 -9.41 1.58 6.28
N SER A 9 -10.39 0.83 6.76
CA SER A 9 -10.32 -0.63 6.88
C SER A 9 -10.07 -1.32 5.53
N LEU A 10 -10.68 -0.81 4.45
CA LEU A 10 -10.50 -1.33 3.11
C LEU A 10 -9.10 -0.99 2.58
N CYS A 11 -8.62 0.23 2.78
CA CYS A 11 -7.25 0.62 2.43
C CYS A 11 -6.23 -0.29 3.13
N GLN A 12 -6.38 -0.50 4.45
CA GLN A 12 -5.50 -1.39 5.22
C GLN A 12 -5.58 -2.85 4.76
N LEU A 13 -6.76 -3.33 4.34
CA LEU A 13 -6.92 -4.66 3.79
C LEU A 13 -6.16 -4.80 2.46
N LEU A 14 -6.24 -3.80 1.59
CA LEU A 14 -5.48 -3.76 0.33
C LEU A 14 -3.97 -3.73 0.58
N ASP A 15 -3.50 -2.88 1.50
CA ASP A 15 -2.09 -2.85 1.90
C ASP A 15 -1.61 -4.21 2.41
N LYS A 16 -2.42 -4.90 3.22
CA LYS A 16 -2.12 -6.27 3.70
C LYS A 16 -2.07 -7.28 2.55
N LEU A 17 -2.96 -7.20 1.57
CA LEU A 17 -2.96 -8.09 0.41
C LEU A 17 -1.70 -7.90 -0.43
N VAL A 18 -1.30 -6.66 -0.70
CA VAL A 18 -0.08 -6.38 -1.47
C VAL A 18 1.16 -6.78 -0.65
N ALA A 19 1.19 -6.50 0.65
CA ALA A 19 2.26 -6.96 1.53
C ALA A 19 2.37 -8.50 1.55
N ARG A 20 1.23 -9.20 1.54
CA ARG A 20 1.17 -10.67 1.46
C ARG A 20 1.51 -11.18 0.07
N PHE A 21 1.29 -10.44 -1.00
CA PHE A 21 1.78 -10.83 -2.32
C PHE A 21 3.32 -10.83 -2.34
N TRP A 22 3.94 -9.79 -1.78
CA TRP A 22 5.40 -9.67 -1.73
C TRP A 22 6.04 -10.65 -0.74
N TRP A 23 5.52 -10.74 0.48
CA TRP A 23 6.11 -11.52 1.59
C TRP A 23 5.27 -12.72 2.02
N GLY A 24 4.32 -13.14 1.18
CA GLY A 24 3.49 -14.31 1.45
C GLY A 24 4.25 -15.60 1.34
N ALA A 25 3.77 -16.61 2.05
CA ALA A 25 4.28 -17.95 1.95
C ALA A 25 4.00 -18.54 0.57
N GLU A 26 5.01 -19.21 0.01
CA GLU A 26 4.86 -20.14 -1.10
C GLU A 26 4.94 -21.54 -0.48
N GLU A 27 3.95 -22.40 -0.73
CA GLU A 27 3.90 -23.78 -0.21
C GLU A 27 3.95 -23.91 1.33
N GLY A 28 3.43 -22.92 2.06
CA GLY A 28 3.34 -22.97 3.52
C GLY A 28 4.62 -22.56 4.27
N GLN A 29 5.70 -22.22 3.56
CA GLN A 29 6.91 -21.68 4.16
C GLN A 29 6.84 -20.14 4.23
N PRO A 30 6.91 -19.51 5.42
CA PRO A 30 6.88 -18.06 5.53
C PRO A 30 8.13 -17.45 4.87
N LYS A 31 7.94 -16.57 3.87
CA LYS A 31 9.05 -15.80 3.29
C LYS A 31 9.59 -14.82 4.33
N ILE A 32 10.92 -14.73 4.42
CA ILE A 32 11.59 -13.80 5.33
C ILE A 32 11.22 -12.37 4.94
N ARG A 33 10.72 -11.60 5.91
CA ARG A 33 10.36 -10.20 5.73
C ARG A 33 11.57 -9.31 5.96
N TRP A 34 12.37 -9.11 4.91
CA TRP A 34 13.62 -8.33 4.97
C TRP A 34 13.40 -6.85 5.31
N VAL A 35 12.30 -6.27 4.81
CA VAL A 35 11.97 -4.85 4.98
C VAL A 35 10.51 -4.71 5.39
N SER A 36 10.24 -3.85 6.36
CA SER A 36 8.87 -3.55 6.80
C SER A 36 8.06 -2.90 5.68
N TRP A 37 6.75 -3.14 5.64
CA TRP A 37 5.88 -2.54 4.62
C TRP A 37 5.94 -1.00 4.57
N PRO A 38 5.92 -0.27 5.71
CA PRO A 38 6.04 1.19 5.69
C PRO A 38 7.37 1.68 5.08
N ASN A 39 8.47 0.95 5.30
CA ASN A 39 9.76 1.29 4.70
C ASN A 39 9.76 1.07 3.18
N MET A 40 8.99 0.12 2.67
CA MET A 40 8.83 -0.07 1.22
C MET A 40 7.98 1.04 0.58
N CYS A 41 7.02 1.58 1.32
CA CYS A 41 6.17 2.69 0.88
C CYS A 41 6.87 4.06 0.87
N ARG A 42 8.02 4.20 1.54
CA ARG A 42 8.83 5.43 1.44
C ARG A 42 9.24 5.71 0.01
N SER A 43 9.47 6.99 -0.29
CA SER A 43 9.94 7.38 -1.62
C SER A 43 11.30 6.76 -1.92
N LYS A 44 11.60 6.57 -3.22
CA LYS A 44 12.91 6.06 -3.64
C LYS A 44 14.07 6.98 -3.22
N HIS A 45 13.81 8.29 -3.15
CA HIS A 45 14.79 9.27 -2.68
C HIS A 45 15.10 9.12 -1.18
N GLU A 46 14.16 8.61 -0.39
CA GLU A 46 14.32 8.35 1.05
C GLU A 46 14.76 6.90 1.34
N GLY A 47 15.19 6.15 0.31
CA GLY A 47 15.66 4.77 0.45
C GLY A 47 14.54 3.71 0.52
N GLY A 48 13.30 4.07 0.20
CA GLY A 48 12.20 3.13 0.02
C GLY A 48 12.06 2.61 -1.42
N MET A 49 10.98 1.87 -1.70
CA MET A 49 10.69 1.38 -3.06
C MET A 49 9.66 2.23 -3.80
N GLY A 50 9.07 3.22 -3.14
CA GLY A 50 8.04 4.08 -3.71
C GLY A 50 6.69 3.38 -3.87
N PHE A 51 6.42 2.34 -3.08
CA PHE A 51 5.09 1.75 -3.02
C PHE A 51 4.09 2.76 -2.45
N ARG A 52 2.84 2.68 -2.88
CA ARG A 52 1.82 3.63 -2.48
C ARG A 52 0.98 3.02 -1.36
N GLU A 53 0.88 3.72 -0.24
CA GLU A 53 -0.16 3.42 0.74
C GLU A 53 -1.52 3.81 0.19
N PHE A 54 -2.49 2.91 0.28
CA PHE A 54 -3.79 3.08 -0.38
C PHE A 54 -4.59 4.24 0.20
N GLU A 55 -4.40 4.57 1.48
CA GLU A 55 -5.04 5.74 2.09
C GLU A 55 -4.55 7.05 1.45
N HIS A 56 -3.23 7.26 1.43
CA HIS A 56 -2.62 8.45 0.84
C HIS A 56 -2.89 8.54 -0.66
N PHE A 57 -2.84 7.40 -1.36
CA PHE A 57 -3.14 7.35 -2.78
C PHE A 57 -4.60 7.72 -3.06
N ASN A 58 -5.55 7.24 -2.26
CA ASN A 58 -6.95 7.61 -2.40
C ASN A 58 -7.15 9.11 -2.19
N GLN A 59 -6.56 9.66 -1.13
CA GLN A 59 -6.64 11.10 -0.88
C GLN A 59 -6.11 11.93 -2.07
N ALA A 60 -4.98 11.51 -2.66
CA ALA A 60 -4.43 12.17 -3.83
C ALA A 60 -5.35 12.06 -5.07
N VAL A 61 -5.99 10.90 -5.29
CA VAL A 61 -6.96 10.71 -6.38
C VAL A 61 -8.21 11.57 -6.18
N LEU A 62 -8.73 11.65 -4.95
CA LEU A 62 -9.86 12.53 -4.62
C LEU A 62 -9.52 14.00 -4.88
N ALA A 63 -8.34 14.44 -4.44
CA ALA A 63 -7.87 15.81 -4.68
C ALA A 63 -7.76 16.11 -6.19
N LYS A 64 -7.29 15.14 -6.99
CA LYS A 64 -7.19 15.29 -8.45
C LYS A 64 -8.56 15.37 -9.15
N ILE A 65 -9.58 14.69 -8.63
CA ILE A 65 -10.93 14.72 -9.23
C ILE A 65 -11.72 15.96 -8.77
N GLY A 66 -11.44 16.46 -7.56
CA GLY A 66 -12.06 17.69 -7.04
C GLY A 66 -11.50 18.99 -7.64
N TRP A 67 -10.39 18.91 -8.37
CA TRP A 67 -9.78 20.01 -9.12
C TRP A 67 -10.22 19.97 -10.59
#